data_AF-A0A812H6L4-F1
#
_entry.id   AF-A0A812H6L4-F1
#
_cell.length_a   1.000
_cell.length_b   1.000
_cell.length_c   1.000
_cell.angle_alpha   90.00
_cell.angle_beta   90.00
_cell.angle_gamma   90.00
#
_symmetry.space_group_name_H-M   'P 1'
#
loop_
_entity.id
_entity.type
_entity.pdbx_description
1 polymer ?
#
loop_
_entity_poly.entity_id
_entity_poly.type
_entity_poly.pdbx_seq_one_letter_code
_entity_poly.pdbx_strand_id
1 'polypeptide(L)'
;VQLQLLGASVAPARERHWRGGPQLMGPAVVLWPDFAPSLAELRKKLPAPECISIAADSSLELRGSGLILEHLDLQGALRVVAGPGVALRIRSVTVRNRGREFVALSDAEQDGEAPEELRIRGYR
;
A
#
# COMPACT_ATOMS: atom_id res chain seq x y z
N VAL A 1 -2.33 10.60 -1.39
CA VAL A 1 -1.83 9.53 -2.32
C VAL A 1 -2.61 9.59 -3.63
N GLN A 2 -2.07 9.12 -4.76
CA GLN A 2 -2.73 9.22 -6.10
C GLN A 2 -4.17 8.66 -6.13
N LEU A 3 -4.45 7.62 -5.35
CA LEU A 3 -5.81 7.04 -5.23
C LEU A 3 -6.84 8.04 -4.70
N GLN A 4 -6.47 8.89 -3.73
CA GLN A 4 -7.37 9.89 -3.17
C GLN A 4 -7.74 10.97 -4.19
N LEU A 5 -6.84 11.30 -5.13
CA LEU A 5 -7.13 12.24 -6.21
C LEU A 5 -8.23 11.72 -7.15
N LEU A 6 -8.44 10.40 -7.19
CA LEU A 6 -9.50 9.77 -7.98
C LEU A 6 -10.79 9.55 -7.18
N GLY A 7 -10.81 9.82 -5.87
CA GLY A 7 -11.99 9.65 -5.01
C GLY A 7 -11.94 8.45 -4.06
N ALA A 8 -10.84 7.69 -4.03
CA ALA A 8 -10.70 6.58 -3.08
C ALA A 8 -10.57 7.05 -1.63
N SER A 9 -11.21 6.32 -0.72
CA SER A 9 -11.13 6.54 0.72
C SER A 9 -9.87 5.87 1.29
N VAL A 10 -8.76 6.60 1.26
CA VAL A 10 -7.50 6.15 1.88
C VAL A 10 -7.34 6.86 3.21
N ALA A 11 -7.19 6.10 4.29
CA ALA A 11 -7.01 6.64 5.63
C ALA A 11 -5.81 7.61 5.69
N PRO A 12 -5.91 8.71 6.46
CA PRO A 12 -4.85 9.70 6.55
C PRO A 12 -3.62 9.12 7.27
N ALA A 13 -2.45 9.58 6.87
CA ALA A 13 -1.23 9.27 7.56
C ALA A 13 -1.19 9.94 8.94
N ARG A 14 -0.53 9.29 9.90
CA ARG A 14 -0.36 9.76 11.28
C ARG A 14 1.12 9.75 11.64
N GLU A 15 1.54 10.71 12.45
CA GLU A 15 2.90 10.72 12.96
C GLU A 15 3.13 9.52 13.88
N ARG A 16 4.26 8.83 13.66
CA ARG A 16 4.76 7.74 14.50
C ARG A 16 6.19 8.07 14.87
N HIS A 17 6.53 7.86 16.14
CA HIS A 17 7.86 8.09 16.64
C HIS A 17 8.66 6.78 16.63
N TRP A 18 9.77 6.80 15.92
CA TRP A 18 10.73 5.71 15.84
C TRP A 18 12.08 6.14 16.41
N ARG A 19 13.01 5.20 16.55
CA ARG A 19 14.38 5.52 17.01
C ARG A 19 15.15 6.42 16.03
N GLY A 20 14.79 6.37 14.75
CA GLY A 20 15.31 7.27 13.71
C GLY A 20 14.57 8.61 13.61
N GLY A 21 13.60 8.89 14.48
CA GLY A 21 12.83 10.14 14.51
C GLY A 21 11.34 9.98 14.15
N PRO A 22 10.59 11.10 14.15
CA PRO A 22 9.17 11.11 13.79
C PRO A 22 8.99 10.87 12.28
N GLN A 23 8.02 10.03 11.92
CA GLN A 23 7.63 9.78 10.54
C GLN A 23 6.12 9.81 10.36
N LEU A 24 5.66 10.48 9.30
CA LEU A 24 4.26 10.49 8.91
C LEU A 24 3.94 9.20 8.13
N MET A 25 3.20 8.28 8.75
CA MET A 25 2.91 6.96 8.18
C MET A 25 1.42 6.74 7.97
N GLY A 26 1.06 6.36 6.75
CA GLY A 26 -0.29 5.91 6.38
C GLY A 26 -0.23 4.55 5.69
N PRO A 27 -1.30 4.16 5.01
CA PRO A 27 -1.32 2.90 4.27
C PRO A 27 -0.20 2.84 3.23
N ALA A 28 0.50 1.71 3.16
CA ALA A 28 1.55 1.49 2.17
C ALA A 28 0.92 1.05 0.84
N VAL A 29 0.93 1.93 -0.16
CA VAL A 29 0.35 1.63 -1.48
C VAL A 29 1.44 1.65 -2.54
N VAL A 30 1.59 0.52 -3.23
CA VAL A 30 2.52 0.35 -4.35
C VAL A 30 1.74 0.03 -5.61
N LEU A 31 1.80 0.95 -6.58
CA LEU A 31 1.25 0.78 -7.91
C LEU A 31 2.41 0.58 -8.87
N TRP A 32 2.55 -0.64 -9.42
CA TRP A 32 3.66 -0.92 -10.32
C TRP A 32 3.47 -0.19 -11.67
N PRO A 33 4.56 0.18 -12.38
CA PRO A 33 4.46 0.83 -13.67
C PRO A 33 3.70 0.02 -14.72
N ASP A 34 3.74 -1.32 -14.63
CA ASP A 34 2.98 -2.21 -15.52
C ASP A 34 1.47 -2.23 -15.23
N PHE A 35 1.04 -1.77 -14.04
CA PHE A 35 -0.37 -1.64 -13.68
C PHE A 35 -0.94 -0.31 -14.16
N ALA A 36 -0.31 0.81 -13.76
CA ALA A 36 -0.78 2.15 -14.08
C ALA A 36 0.39 3.17 -14.07
N PRO A 37 1.02 3.45 -15.23
CA PRO A 37 2.15 4.38 -15.31
C PRO A 37 1.73 5.86 -15.25
N SER A 38 0.42 6.16 -15.31
CA SER A 38 -0.11 7.53 -15.27
C SER A 38 -1.46 7.57 -14.55
N LEU A 39 -1.89 8.77 -14.13
CA LEU A 39 -3.20 8.97 -13.52
C LEU A 39 -4.36 8.62 -14.48
N ALA A 40 -4.18 8.86 -15.78
CA ALA A 40 -5.17 8.50 -16.80
C ALA A 40 -5.35 6.98 -16.92
N GLU A 41 -4.25 6.22 -16.89
CA GLU A 41 -4.30 4.76 -16.86
C GLU A 41 -4.88 4.25 -15.54
N LEU A 42 -4.47 4.83 -14.41
CA LEU A 42 -5.02 4.47 -13.10
C LEU A 42 -6.54 4.63 -13.05
N ARG A 43 -7.08 5.70 -13.65
CA ARG A 43 -8.53 5.92 -13.74
C ARG A 43 -9.26 4.86 -14.58
N LYS A 44 -8.63 4.32 -15.62
CA LYS A 44 -9.21 3.19 -16.40
C LYS A 44 -9.19 1.89 -15.59
N LYS A 45 -8.18 1.72 -14.73
CA LYS A 45 -7.95 0.55 -13.90
C LYS A 45 -8.84 0.50 -12.66
N LEU A 46 -9.29 1.66 -12.21
CA LEU A 46 -10.18 1.87 -11.07
C LEU A 46 -11.45 2.58 -11.56
N PRO A 47 -12.41 1.86 -12.15
CA PRO A 47 -13.61 2.47 -12.75
C PRO A 47 -14.59 3.03 -11.72
N ALA A 48 -14.52 2.58 -10.46
CA ALA A 48 -15.33 3.06 -9.34
C ALA A 48 -14.41 3.41 -8.14
N PRO A 49 -13.53 4.42 -8.27
CA PRO A 49 -12.51 4.72 -7.27
C PRO A 49 -13.09 5.04 -5.88
N GLU A 50 -14.29 5.61 -5.81
CA GLU A 50 -15.05 5.86 -4.57
C GLU A 50 -15.41 4.59 -3.78
N CYS A 51 -15.39 3.43 -4.44
CA CYS A 51 -15.60 2.12 -3.84
C CYS A 51 -14.31 1.43 -3.39
N ILE A 52 -13.19 2.15 -3.41
CA ILE A 52 -11.90 1.71 -2.89
C ILE A 52 -11.70 2.35 -1.52
N SER A 53 -11.62 1.51 -0.48
CA SER A 53 -11.31 1.90 0.89
C SER A 53 -10.09 1.15 1.42
N ILE A 54 -9.17 1.91 2.04
CA ILE A 54 -7.92 1.38 2.58
C ILE A 54 -7.71 1.93 4.00
N ALA A 55 -7.73 1.04 5.00
CA ALA A 55 -7.52 1.37 6.40
C ALA A 55 -6.06 1.75 6.70
N ALA A 56 -5.84 2.54 7.76
CA ALA A 56 -4.56 3.21 8.10
C ALA A 56 -3.33 2.28 8.13
N ASP A 57 -3.48 1.07 8.65
CA ASP A 57 -2.40 0.08 8.82
C ASP A 57 -2.33 -0.94 7.67
N SER A 58 -2.91 -0.61 6.52
CA SER A 58 -2.97 -1.55 5.40
C SER A 58 -1.81 -1.42 4.43
N SER A 59 -1.56 -2.50 3.69
CA SER A 59 -0.62 -2.51 2.57
C SER A 59 -1.29 -3.06 1.31
N LEU A 60 -1.15 -2.33 0.21
CA LEU A 60 -1.72 -2.69 -1.10
C LEU A 60 -0.62 -2.67 -2.15
N GLU A 61 -0.45 -3.78 -2.86
CA GLU A 61 0.43 -3.88 -4.03
C GLU A 61 -0.39 -4.33 -5.24
N LEU A 62 -0.41 -3.52 -6.30
CA LEU A 62 -1.11 -3.82 -7.56
C LEU A 62 -0.11 -3.90 -8.71
N ARG A 63 -0.11 -5.04 -9.41
CA ARG A 63 0.78 -5.31 -10.54
C ARG A 63 0.05 -5.96 -11.72
N GLY A 64 0.46 -5.58 -12.93
CA GLY A 64 0.04 -6.23 -14.17
C GLY A 64 -0.94 -5.41 -15.01
N SER A 65 -0.68 -5.37 -16.31
CA SER A 65 -1.37 -4.51 -17.27
C SER A 65 -2.79 -4.94 -17.61
N GLY A 66 -3.19 -6.18 -17.30
CA GLY A 66 -4.54 -6.68 -17.49
C GLY A 66 -5.42 -6.61 -16.23
N LEU A 67 -4.92 -6.08 -15.12
CA LEU A 67 -5.67 -5.96 -13.86
C LEU A 67 -6.67 -4.80 -13.93
N ILE A 68 -7.89 -4.99 -13.44
CA ILE A 68 -8.91 -3.97 -13.17
C ILE A 68 -9.49 -4.25 -11.78
N LEU A 69 -9.62 -3.23 -10.94
CA LEU A 69 -10.16 -3.32 -9.59
C LEU A 69 -11.31 -2.33 -9.42
N GLU A 70 -12.51 -2.85 -9.19
CA GLU A 70 -13.72 -2.03 -9.09
C GLU A 70 -14.02 -1.65 -7.64
N HIS A 71 -14.14 -2.64 -6.75
CA HIS A 71 -14.44 -2.43 -5.34
C HIS A 71 -13.40 -3.13 -4.47
N LEU A 72 -12.92 -2.42 -3.45
CA LEU A 72 -11.96 -2.93 -2.47
C LEU A 72 -12.29 -2.35 -1.10
N ASP A 73 -12.40 -3.21 -0.10
CA ASP A 73 -12.35 -2.82 1.30
C ASP A 73 -11.19 -3.55 1.97
N LEU A 74 -10.12 -2.81 2.28
CA LEU A 74 -8.86 -3.36 2.78
C LEU A 74 -8.57 -2.96 4.22
N GLN A 75 -8.42 -3.97 5.08
CA GLN A 75 -7.81 -3.89 6.40
C GLN A 75 -6.78 -5.03 6.54
N GLY A 76 -5.50 -4.69 6.43
CA GLY A 76 -4.40 -5.65 6.42
C GLY A 76 -3.58 -5.56 5.12
N ALA A 77 -3.07 -6.68 4.62
CA ALA A 77 -2.22 -6.72 3.43
C ALA A 77 -2.93 -7.41 2.25
N LEU A 78 -2.84 -6.81 1.07
CA LEU A 78 -3.28 -7.41 -0.19
C LEU A 78 -2.24 -7.15 -1.28
N ARG A 79 -1.83 -8.24 -1.95
CA ARG A 79 -1.02 -8.19 -3.16
C ARG A 79 -1.80 -8.83 -4.30
N VAL A 80 -1.97 -8.10 -5.40
CA VAL A 80 -2.60 -8.61 -6.62
C VAL A 80 -1.62 -8.51 -7.77
N VAL A 81 -1.37 -9.65 -8.41
CA VAL A 81 -0.48 -9.75 -9.57
C VAL A 81 -1.24 -10.42 -10.70
N ALA A 82 -1.53 -9.66 -11.76
CA ALA A 82 -1.97 -10.23 -13.03
C ALA A 82 -0.73 -10.62 -13.84
N GLY A 83 -0.63 -11.89 -14.24
CA GLY A 83 0.46 -12.38 -15.08
C GLY A 83 0.44 -11.77 -16.49
N PRO A 84 1.52 -11.92 -17.27
CA PRO A 84 1.58 -11.45 -18.65
C PRO A 84 0.42 -12.01 -19.49
N GLY A 85 -0.28 -11.15 -20.21
CA GLY A 85 -1.43 -11.53 -21.05
C GLY A 85 -2.71 -11.91 -20.29
N VAL A 86 -2.71 -11.88 -18.95
CA VAL A 86 -3.88 -12.21 -18.14
C VAL A 86 -4.76 -10.99 -17.94
N ALA A 87 -6.02 -11.07 -18.37
CA ALA A 87 -7.06 -10.13 -17.99
C ALA A 87 -7.68 -10.56 -16.64
N LEU A 88 -7.47 -9.76 -15.60
CA LEU A 88 -8.00 -10.02 -14.26
C LEU A 88 -8.89 -8.84 -13.85
N ARG A 89 -10.18 -9.11 -13.64
CA ARG A 89 -11.14 -8.10 -13.18
C ARG A 89 -11.68 -8.49 -11.82
N ILE A 90 -11.28 -7.75 -10.80
CA ILE A 90 -11.78 -7.90 -9.43
C ILE A 90 -12.99 -6.99 -9.27
N ARG A 91 -14.17 -7.59 -9.26
CA ARG A 91 -15.44 -6.87 -9.11
C ARG A 91 -15.63 -6.37 -7.68
N SER A 92 -15.42 -7.23 -6.71
CA SER A 92 -15.51 -6.85 -5.30
C SER A 92 -14.67 -7.79 -4.45
N VAL A 93 -13.90 -7.20 -3.53
CA VAL A 93 -13.13 -7.95 -2.55
C VAL A 93 -13.07 -7.20 -1.23
N THR A 94 -13.30 -7.93 -0.15
CA THR A 94 -13.08 -7.46 1.21
C THR A 94 -11.96 -8.30 1.81
N VAL A 95 -10.93 -7.65 2.31
CA VAL A 95 -9.78 -8.31 2.92
C VAL A 95 -9.64 -7.85 4.36
N ARG A 96 -9.60 -8.83 5.26
CA ARG A 96 -9.33 -8.69 6.69
C ARG A 96 -8.23 -9.67 7.06
N ASN A 97 -7.03 -9.19 7.34
CA ASN A 97 -5.95 -10.02 7.85
C ASN A 97 -5.01 -9.17 8.73
N ARG A 98 -4.06 -9.83 9.39
CA ARG A 98 -3.10 -9.15 10.29
C ARG A 98 -2.24 -8.09 9.57
N GLY A 99 -2.06 -8.21 8.26
CA GLY A 99 -1.24 -7.30 7.48
C GLY A 99 0.25 -7.40 7.80
N ARG A 100 0.94 -6.26 7.65
CA ARG A 100 2.33 -6.08 8.08
C ARG A 100 2.38 -4.90 9.04
N GLU A 101 2.98 -5.14 10.20
CA GLU A 101 3.19 -4.13 11.22
C GLU A 101 4.62 -3.60 11.10
N PHE A 102 4.79 -2.28 11.17
CA PHE A 102 6.09 -1.67 11.35
C PHE A 102 6.50 -1.81 12.82
N VAL A 103 7.69 -2.36 13.05
CA VAL A 103 8.19 -2.63 14.40
C VAL A 103 9.42 -1.79 14.66
N ALA A 104 9.41 -1.01 15.74
CA ALA A 104 10.58 -0.24 16.15
C ALA A 104 11.78 -1.17 16.34
N LEU A 105 12.96 -0.74 15.92
CA LEU A 105 14.18 -1.49 16.19
C LEU A 105 14.45 -1.54 17.70
N SER A 106 15.03 -2.63 18.16
CA SER A 106 15.65 -2.72 19.49
C SER A 106 16.91 -1.83 19.57
N ASP A 107 17.44 -1.61 20.77
CA ASP A 107 18.70 -0.86 20.95
C ASP A 107 19.86 -1.53 20.21
N ALA A 108 19.98 -2.86 20.31
CA ALA A 108 21.03 -3.62 19.62
C ALA A 108 20.92 -3.52 18.09
N GLU A 109 19.70 -3.61 17.55
CA GLU A 109 19.44 -3.38 16.12
C GLU A 109 19.82 -1.96 15.70
N GLN A 110 19.51 -0.95 16.52
CA GLN A 110 19.84 0.44 16.25
C GLN A 110 21.36 0.71 16.32
N ASP A 111 22.09 0.03 17.19
CA ASP A 111 23.51 0.26 17.48
C ASP A 111 24.47 -0.49 16.53
N GLY A 112 23.96 -1.27 15.58
CA GLY A 112 24.78 -1.83 14.50
C GLY A 112 24.38 -3.22 14.01
N GLU A 113 23.48 -3.93 14.69
CA GLU A 113 23.06 -5.27 14.24
C GLU A 113 22.16 -5.21 13.00
N ALA A 114 21.35 -4.16 12.86
CA ALA A 114 20.51 -3.99 11.68
C ALA A 114 21.28 -3.30 10.53
N PRO A 115 20.93 -3.60 9.26
CA PRO A 115 21.40 -2.85 8.11
C PRO A 115 21.20 -1.33 8.26
N GLU A 116 22.09 -0.54 7.68
CA GLU A 116 22.10 0.92 7.81
C GLU A 116 20.77 1.55 7.37
N GLU A 117 20.13 1.03 6.32
CA GLU A 117 18.83 1.51 5.83
C GLU A 117 17.70 1.34 6.85
N LEU A 118 17.79 0.35 7.75
CA LEU A 118 16.84 0.18 8.85
C LEU A 118 17.18 1.10 10.02
N ARG A 119 18.46 1.26 10.34
CA ARG A 119 18.93 2.11 11.45
C ARG A 119 18.62 3.58 11.23
N ILE A 120 18.75 4.09 10.00
CA ILE A 120 18.44 5.49 9.68
C ILE A 120 16.95 5.79 9.92
N ARG A 121 16.04 4.84 9.67
CA ARG A 121 14.59 5.03 9.87
C ARG A 121 14.07 4.57 11.23
N GLY A 122 14.78 3.67 11.91
CA GLY A 122 14.49 3.20 13.26
C GLY A 122 13.36 2.17 13.40
N TYR A 123 12.97 1.51 12.31
CA TYR A 123 12.00 0.40 12.32
C TYR A 123 12.23 -0.59 11.18
N ARG A 124 11.66 -1.79 11.31
CA ARG A 124 11.63 -2.83 10.27
C ARG A 124 10.21 -3.05 9.73
#